data_AF-A0A8C7RVQ5-F1
#
_entry.id   AF-A0A8C7RVQ5-F1
#
_cell.length_a   1.000
_cell.length_b   1.000
_cell.length_c   1.000
_cell.angle_alpha   90.00
_cell.angle_beta   90.00
_cell.angle_gamma   90.00
#
_symmetry.space_group_name_H-M   'P 1'
#
loop_
_entity.id
_entity.type
_entity.pdbx_description
1 polymer ?
#
loop_
_entity_poly.entity_id
_entity_poly.type
_entity_poly.pdbx_seq_one_letter_code
_entity_poly.pdbx_strand_id
1 'polypeptide(L)'
;MAEAVTTPRPTAALEDELSCPICFEFFQDPVSLKCQHSFCRGCLETPAWIQQKQRECPVCRRRPSMADFHPSVSNMKLRNIVEAYLQREEN
;
A
#
# COMPACT_ATOMS: atom_id res chain seq x y z
N MET A 1 14.33 -29.39 21.28
CA MET A 1 13.85 -29.03 19.94
C MET A 1 14.02 -27.53 19.84
N ALA A 2 15.15 -27.06 19.32
CA ALA A 2 15.44 -25.63 19.24
C ALA A 2 14.74 -25.09 17.99
N GLU A 3 13.75 -24.24 18.19
CA GLU A 3 13.09 -23.53 17.10
C GLU A 3 14.11 -22.53 16.52
N ALA A 4 14.43 -22.70 15.24
CA ALA A 4 15.23 -21.75 14.51
C ALA A 4 14.42 -20.45 14.39
N VAL A 5 14.73 -19.48 15.25
CA VAL A 5 14.31 -18.10 15.06
C VAL A 5 15.06 -17.58 13.85
N THR A 6 14.47 -17.75 12.67
CA THR A 6 14.86 -17.01 11.47
C THR A 6 14.54 -15.56 11.74
N THR A 7 15.49 -14.80 12.30
CA THR A 7 15.40 -13.34 12.29
C THR A 7 15.32 -12.92 10.83
N PRO A 8 14.21 -12.31 10.37
CA PRO A 8 14.15 -11.84 9.00
C PRO A 8 15.27 -10.82 8.79
N ARG A 9 15.90 -10.86 7.61
CA ARG A 9 16.81 -9.81 7.17
C ARG A 9 16.09 -8.48 7.42
N PRO A 10 16.74 -7.47 8.05
CA PRO A 10 16.06 -6.21 8.40
C PRO A 10 15.37 -5.52 7.21
N THR A 11 15.78 -5.85 5.98
CA THR A 11 15.16 -5.39 4.74
C THR A 11 13.79 -6.03 4.49
N ALA A 12 13.60 -7.33 4.75
CA ALA A 12 12.38 -8.05 4.35
C ALA A 12 11.12 -7.50 5.04
N ALA A 13 11.24 -7.14 6.32
CA ALA A 13 10.16 -6.48 7.04
C ALA A 13 9.86 -5.07 6.52
N LEU A 14 10.87 -4.38 5.97
CA LEU A 14 10.69 -3.06 5.36
C LEU A 14 10.12 -3.16 3.93
N GLU A 15 10.50 -4.20 3.17
CA GLU A 15 9.95 -4.51 1.85
C GLU A 15 8.42 -4.69 1.95
N ASP A 16 7.93 -5.42 2.96
CA ASP A 16 6.50 -5.59 3.22
C ASP A 16 5.78 -4.26 3.52
N GLU A 17 6.38 -3.40 4.36
CA GLU A 17 5.81 -2.09 4.72
C GLU A 17 5.77 -1.11 3.53
N LEU A 18 6.66 -1.30 2.56
CA LEU A 18 6.75 -0.52 1.32
C LEU A 18 5.95 -1.13 0.16
N SER A 19 5.27 -2.25 0.40
CA SER A 19 4.51 -2.98 -0.60
C SER A 19 3.01 -2.69 -0.53
N CYS A 20 2.40 -2.65 -1.71
CA CYS A 20 0.98 -2.46 -1.87
C CYS A 20 0.22 -3.75 -1.48
N PRO A 21 -0.75 -3.68 -0.56
CA PRO A 21 -1.49 -4.88 -0.12
C PRO A 21 -2.47 -5.43 -1.16
N ILE A 22 -2.56 -4.83 -2.36
CA ILE A 22 -3.39 -5.33 -3.47
C ILE A 22 -2.54 -6.10 -4.48
N CYS A 23 -1.45 -5.51 -4.96
CA CYS A 23 -0.60 -6.12 -5.98
C CYS A 23 0.64 -6.82 -5.41
N PHE A 24 0.95 -6.64 -4.12
CA PHE A 24 2.12 -7.17 -3.41
C PHE A 24 3.47 -6.73 -3.99
N GLU A 25 3.45 -5.67 -4.81
CA GLU A 25 4.64 -4.99 -5.33
C GLU A 25 4.84 -3.68 -4.57
N PHE A 26 6.06 -3.11 -4.64
CA PHE A 26 6.34 -1.78 -4.10
C PHE A 26 5.33 -0.72 -4.58
N PHE A 27 5.01 0.24 -3.72
CA PHE A 27 4.04 1.27 -4.06
C PHE A 27 4.43 2.09 -5.29
N GLN A 28 3.62 1.99 -6.34
CA GLN A 28 3.66 2.87 -7.51
C GLN A 28 2.54 3.90 -7.45
N ASP A 29 2.91 5.19 -7.42
CA ASP A 29 1.99 6.31 -7.19
C ASP A 29 1.01 6.03 -6.03
N PRO A 30 1.53 5.81 -4.79
CA PRO A 30 0.70 5.48 -3.65
C PRO A 30 -0.36 6.54 -3.40
N VAL A 31 -1.57 6.07 -3.14
CA VAL A 31 -2.72 6.89 -2.81
C VAL A 31 -3.28 6.41 -1.48
N SER A 32 -3.41 7.34 -0.53
CA SER A 32 -3.92 7.05 0.82
C SER A 32 -5.41 7.32 0.89
N LEU A 33 -6.16 6.34 1.40
CA LEU A 33 -7.56 6.50 1.76
C LEU A 33 -7.67 7.30 3.10
N LYS A 34 -8.87 7.79 3.43
CA LYS A 34 -9.12 8.50 4.72
C LYS A 34 -8.81 7.65 5.95
N CYS A 35 -8.91 6.34 5.83
CA CYS A 35 -8.51 5.39 6.88
C CYS A 35 -6.98 5.23 7.03
N GLN A 36 -6.19 6.01 6.28
CA GLN A 36 -4.73 6.07 6.27
C GLN A 36 -4.01 4.86 5.65
N HIS A 37 -4.73 3.85 5.15
CA HIS A 37 -4.13 2.80 4.32
C HIS A 37 -3.84 3.32 2.91
N SER A 38 -2.67 2.95 2.39
CA SER A 38 -2.16 3.35 1.07
C SER A 38 -2.19 2.18 0.10
N PHE A 39 -2.40 2.48 -1.18
CA PHE A 39 -2.49 1.52 -2.29
C PHE A 39 -1.94 2.17 -3.55
N CYS A 40 -1.50 1.39 -4.54
CA CYS A 40 -1.15 1.96 -5.84
C CYS A 40 -2.39 2.59 -6.48
N ARG A 41 -2.20 3.73 -7.17
CA ARG A 41 -3.28 4.38 -7.93
C ARG A 41 -3.98 3.41 -8.88
N GLY A 42 -3.19 2.68 -9.68
CA GLY A 42 -3.71 1.69 -10.63
C GLY A 42 -4.53 0.59 -9.95
N CYS A 43 -4.19 0.18 -8.73
CA CYS A 43 -4.94 -0.83 -7.98
C CYS A 43 -6.33 -0.33 -7.55
N LEU A 44 -6.45 0.95 -7.19
CA LEU A 44 -7.72 1.60 -6.86
C LEU A 44 -8.53 2.01 -8.10
N GLU A 45 -7.94 2.00 -9.29
CA GLU A 45 -8.63 2.31 -10.55
C GLU A 45 -9.11 1.04 -11.29
N THR A 46 -8.94 -0.14 -10.69
CA THR A 46 -9.42 -1.40 -11.28
C THR A 46 -10.95 -1.45 -11.35
N PRO A 47 -11.55 -2.07 -12.39
CA PRO A 47 -12.99 -2.26 -12.47
C PRO A 47 -13.53 -3.01 -11.25
N ALA A 48 -12.77 -4.00 -10.76
CA ALA A 48 -13.11 -4.77 -9.57
C ALA A 48 -13.33 -3.88 -8.35
N TRP A 49 -12.52 -2.82 -8.17
CA TRP A 49 -12.68 -1.85 -7.09
C TRP A 49 -13.78 -0.82 -7.39
N ILE A 50 -13.77 -0.23 -8.58
CA ILE A 50 -14.71 0.81 -9.00
C ILE A 50 -16.17 0.32 -8.95
N GLN A 51 -16.40 -0.93 -9.33
CA GLN A 51 -17.71 -1.58 -9.39
C GLN A 51 -18.18 -2.11 -8.03
N GLN A 52 -17.31 -2.18 -7.00
CA GLN A 52 -17.80 -2.52 -5.66
C GLN A 52 -18.71 -1.40 -5.18
N LYS A 53 -19.99 -1.73 -4.93
CA LYS A 53 -21.00 -0.77 -4.45
C LYS A 53 -20.59 0.01 -3.19
N GLN A 54 -19.60 -0.48 -2.45
CA GLN A 54 -19.23 0.04 -1.14
C GLN A 54 -17.77 0.50 -1.04
N ARG A 55 -16.92 0.25 -2.07
CA ARG A 55 -15.50 0.65 -2.16
C ARG A 55 -14.77 0.62 -0.80
N GLU A 56 -14.90 -0.48 -0.08
CA GLU A 56 -14.41 -0.65 1.29
C GLU A 56 -12.90 -0.83 1.30
N CYS A 57 -12.18 -0.14 2.19
CA CYS A 57 -10.72 -0.34 2.30
C CYS A 57 -10.35 -1.83 2.36
N PRO A 58 -9.46 -2.36 1.48
CA PRO A 58 -9.10 -3.77 1.47
C PRO A 58 -8.49 -4.28 2.78
N VAL A 59 -7.89 -3.36 3.56
CA VAL A 59 -7.21 -3.69 4.82
C VAL A 59 -8.17 -3.67 6.00
N CYS A 60 -8.83 -2.53 6.26
CA CYS A 60 -9.65 -2.36 7.46
C CYS A 60 -11.16 -2.41 7.22
N ARG A 61 -11.59 -2.61 5.97
CA ARG A 61 -13.00 -2.66 5.52
C ARG A 61 -13.83 -1.43 5.88
N ARG A 62 -13.17 -0.32 6.24
CA ARG A 62 -13.86 0.95 6.50
C ARG A 62 -14.43 1.48 5.19
N ARG A 63 -15.72 1.78 5.21
CA ARG A 63 -16.42 2.43 4.10
C ARG A 63 -16.06 3.92 4.03
N PRO A 64 -15.75 4.46 2.85
CA PRO A 64 -15.80 5.89 2.65
C PRO A 64 -17.25 6.36 2.83
N SER A 65 -17.49 7.45 3.57
CA SER A 65 -18.81 8.06 3.59
C SER A 65 -19.14 8.63 2.20
N MET A 66 -20.43 8.83 1.88
CA MET A 66 -20.85 9.44 0.60
C MET A 66 -20.18 10.80 0.32
N ALA A 67 -19.77 11.53 1.38
CA ALA A 67 -19.05 12.80 1.27
C ALA A 67 -17.51 12.64 1.16
N ASP A 68 -16.98 11.46 1.50
CA ASP A 68 -15.55 11.12 1.43
C ASP A 68 -15.15 10.51 0.09
N PHE A 69 -16.06 10.52 -0.89
CA PHE A 69 -15.87 9.87 -2.19
C PHE A 69 -14.79 10.51 -3.07
N HIS A 70 -14.15 11.63 -2.66
CA HIS A 70 -12.93 12.17 -3.29
C HIS A 70 -12.09 13.14 -2.42
N PRO A 71 -10.75 13.24 -2.63
CA PRO A 71 -9.85 12.30 -3.28
C PRO A 71 -8.92 11.64 -2.25
N SER A 72 -8.76 10.33 -2.42
CA SER A 72 -7.60 9.61 -1.97
C SER A 72 -6.34 10.40 -2.38
N VAL A 73 -5.52 10.78 -1.40
CA VAL A 73 -4.44 11.76 -1.57
C VAL A 73 -3.18 11.02 -2.01
N SER A 74 -2.51 11.52 -3.05
CA SER A 74 -1.18 10.99 -3.43
C SER A 74 -0.22 11.13 -2.24
N ASN A 75 0.33 10.02 -1.79
CA ASN A 75 1.30 9.99 -0.70
C ASN A 75 2.72 10.12 -1.26
N MET A 76 3.07 11.36 -1.61
CA MET A 76 4.39 11.68 -2.19
C MET A 76 5.55 11.25 -1.29
N LYS A 77 5.37 11.30 0.04
CA LYS A 77 6.40 10.84 0.98
C LYS A 77 6.65 9.35 0.84
N LEU A 78 5.59 8.54 0.82
CA LEU A 78 5.70 7.10 0.65
C LEU A 78 6.35 6.75 -0.70
N ARG A 79 5.96 7.45 -1.77
CA ARG A 79 6.60 7.29 -3.08
C ARG A 79 8.10 7.56 -3.03
N ASN A 80 8.51 8.69 -2.45
CA ASN A 80 9.92 9.07 -2.34
C ASN A 80 10.72 8.08 -1.48
N ILE A 81 10.12 7.49 -0.44
CA ILE A 81 10.76 6.47 0.40
C ILE A 81 10.98 5.18 -0.42
N VAL A 82 9.98 4.74 -1.17
CA VAL A 82 10.11 3.58 -2.07
C VAL A 82 11.21 3.83 -3.11
N GLU A 83 11.20 4.98 -3.77
CA GLU A 83 12.23 5.37 -4.74
C GLU A 83 13.63 5.35 -4.13
N ALA A 84 13.80 5.92 -2.93
CA ALA A 84 15.08 5.95 -2.23
C ALA A 84 15.53 4.57 -1.74
N TYR A 85 14.59 3.67 -1.44
CA TYR A 85 14.89 2.29 -1.05
C TYR A 85 15.43 1.51 -2.26
N LEU A 86 14.74 1.56 -3.40
CA LEU A 86 15.13 0.86 -4.63
C LEU A 86 16.51 1.30 -5.14
N GLN A 87 16.79 2.61 -5.13
CA GLN A 87 18.09 3.16 -5.50
C GLN A 87 19.27 2.64 -4.66
N ARG A 88 19.02 2.21 -3.41
CA ARG A 88 20.05 1.66 -2.53
C ARG A 88 20.31 0.17 -2.76
N GLU A 89 19.34 -0.58 -3.25
CA GLU A 89 19.52 -2.00 -3.55
C GLU A 89 20.23 -2.20 -4.90
N GLU A 90 20.14 -1.23 -5.80
CA GLU A 90 20.79 -1.22 -7.11
C GLU A 90 22.27 -0.78 -7.08
N ASN A 91 22.80 -0.34 -5.93
CA ASN A 91 24.16 0.19 -5.77
C ASN A 91 24.99 -0.63 -4.75
#